data_AF-A0A963S9V6-F1
#
_entry.id   AF-A0A963S9V6-F1
#
_cell.length_a   1.000
_cell.length_b   1.000
_cell.length_c   1.000
_cell.angle_alpha   90.00
_cell.angle_beta   90.00
_cell.angle_gamma   90.00
#
_symmetry.space_group_name_H-M   'P 1'
#
loop_
_entity.id
_entity.type
_entity.pdbx_description
1 polymer ?
#
loop_
_entity_poly.entity_id
_entity_poly.type
_entity_poly.pdbx_seq_one_letter_code
_entity_poly.pdbx_strand_id
1 'polypeptide(L)'
;MKRMSGTLVLSLAGLALAPNASAAPRLPEQVTLTAALDGKQEVPFAGDPDGSGTFSATLVRKTRELCYELAVQDIEPATLVQIQVGKSGDHDIGIVKLATPGPDGRASGCITLPADITKDLIMLPQYHYVNVYNAGFPAGAVRGQLSK
;
A
#
# COMPACT_ATOMS: atom_id res chain seq x y z
N MET A 1 53.11 -69.50 3.88
CA MET A 1 53.49 -68.41 4.81
C MET A 1 53.11 -67.08 4.19
N LYS A 2 52.52 -66.19 5.00
CA LYS A 2 52.06 -64.80 4.73
C LYS A 2 53.12 -63.99 3.94
N ARG A 3 52.76 -62.97 3.15
CA ARG A 3 52.33 -61.63 3.60
C ARG A 3 51.56 -60.85 2.53
N MET A 4 50.47 -60.20 2.97
CA MET A 4 49.63 -59.19 2.30
C MET A 4 50.44 -57.96 1.83
N SER A 5 50.10 -57.44 0.65
CA SER A 5 50.24 -56.01 0.32
C SER A 5 48.87 -55.35 0.42
N GLY A 6 48.66 -54.53 1.44
CA GLY A 6 47.46 -53.73 1.65
C GLY A 6 47.63 -52.34 1.04
N THR A 7 46.79 -51.99 0.07
CA THR A 7 46.71 -50.64 -0.49
C THR A 7 45.84 -49.78 0.42
N LEU A 8 46.45 -48.78 1.06
CA LEU A 8 45.76 -47.79 1.88
C LEU A 8 45.04 -46.79 0.95
N VAL A 9 43.71 -46.90 0.85
CA VAL A 9 42.88 -45.91 0.15
C VAL A 9 42.50 -44.82 1.15
N LEU A 10 43.18 -43.67 1.07
CA LEU A 10 42.88 -42.48 1.87
C LEU A 10 41.60 -41.85 1.30
N SER A 11 40.46 -42.07 1.94
CA SER A 11 39.19 -41.42 1.57
C SER A 11 39.15 -40.01 2.17
N LEU A 12 39.32 -38.97 1.33
CA LEU A 12 39.01 -37.60 1.71
C LEU A 12 37.49 -37.45 1.84
N ALA A 13 37.00 -37.30 3.07
CA ALA A 13 35.63 -36.88 3.33
C ALA A 13 35.50 -35.40 2.95
N GLY A 14 34.95 -35.13 1.76
CA GLY A 14 34.57 -33.78 1.34
C GLY A 14 33.39 -33.28 2.18
N LEU A 15 33.65 -32.32 3.07
CA LEU A 15 32.60 -31.61 3.81
C LEU A 15 31.86 -30.70 2.82
N ALA A 16 30.74 -31.17 2.28
CA ALA A 16 29.87 -30.36 1.43
C ALA A 16 29.21 -29.26 2.27
N LEU A 17 29.71 -28.02 2.17
CA LEU A 17 28.95 -26.85 2.62
C LEU A 17 27.73 -26.70 1.72
N ALA A 18 26.55 -27.07 2.21
CA ALA A 18 25.30 -26.73 1.54
C ALA A 18 25.13 -25.20 1.58
N PRO A 19 24.89 -24.51 0.45
CA PRO A 19 24.56 -23.10 0.49
C PRO A 19 23.20 -22.94 1.16
N ASN A 20 23.17 -22.23 2.29
CA ASN A 20 21.92 -21.75 2.88
C ASN A 20 21.31 -20.72 1.92
N ALA A 21 20.42 -21.18 1.04
CA ALA A 21 19.61 -20.30 0.22
C ALA A 21 18.61 -19.59 1.14
N SER A 22 18.97 -18.38 1.58
CA SER A 22 17.99 -17.47 2.18
C SER A 22 16.90 -17.20 1.14
N ALA A 23 15.71 -17.72 1.38
CA ALA A 23 14.55 -17.37 0.57
C ALA A 23 14.34 -15.85 0.64
N ALA A 24 14.32 -15.19 -0.52
CA ALA A 24 13.98 -13.77 -0.57
C ALA A 24 12.60 -13.56 0.10
N PRO A 25 12.41 -12.46 0.85
CA PRO A 25 11.11 -12.15 1.44
C PRO A 25 10.03 -12.17 0.35
N ARG A 26 9.02 -13.03 0.53
CA ARG A 26 7.86 -13.04 -0.37
C ARG A 26 6.93 -11.91 0.03
N LEU A 27 6.40 -11.21 -0.98
CA LEU A 27 5.35 -10.23 -0.75
C LEU A 27 4.15 -10.91 -0.07
N PRO A 28 3.43 -10.23 0.84
CA PRO A 28 2.18 -10.73 1.39
C PRO A 28 1.12 -10.83 0.29
N GLU A 29 0.38 -11.95 0.25
CA GLU A 29 -0.64 -12.22 -0.77
C GLU A 29 -1.74 -11.15 -0.79
N GLN A 30 -2.07 -10.64 0.38
CA GLN A 30 -3.07 -9.63 0.61
C GLN A 30 -2.58 -8.70 1.70
N VAL A 31 -2.95 -7.42 1.62
CA VAL A 31 -2.72 -6.43 2.67
C VAL A 31 -4.01 -5.67 2.95
N THR A 32 -4.19 -5.27 4.20
CA THR A 32 -5.16 -4.24 4.57
C THR A 32 -4.44 -2.90 4.51
N LEU A 33 -5.10 -1.90 3.95
CA LEU A 33 -4.63 -0.52 3.89
C LEU A 33 -5.63 0.38 4.60
N THR A 34 -5.17 1.28 5.44
CA THR A 34 -6.04 2.21 6.18
C THR A 34 -5.52 3.64 6.11
N ALA A 35 -6.41 4.61 6.25
CA ALA A 35 -6.05 6.00 6.51
C ALA A 35 -7.11 6.70 7.38
N ALA A 36 -6.67 7.56 8.30
CA ALA A 36 -7.52 8.55 8.95
C ALA A 36 -7.32 9.89 8.23
N LEU A 37 -8.42 10.48 7.75
CA LEU A 37 -8.41 11.69 6.95
C LEU A 37 -8.79 12.89 7.83
N ASP A 38 -8.05 13.99 7.71
CA ASP A 38 -8.30 15.27 8.41
C ASP A 38 -7.84 16.40 7.49
N GLY A 39 -8.63 17.48 7.37
CA GLY A 39 -8.26 18.63 6.53
C GLY A 39 -7.00 19.37 7.02
N LYS A 40 -6.61 19.21 8.29
CA LYS A 40 -5.33 19.71 8.82
C LYS A 40 -4.11 18.98 8.25
N GLN A 41 -4.30 17.81 7.64
CA GLN A 41 -3.21 17.07 6.98
C GLN A 41 -2.96 17.56 5.55
N GLU A 42 -3.83 18.41 4.99
CA GLU A 42 -3.66 18.95 3.65
C GLU A 42 -2.49 19.91 3.55
N VAL A 43 -1.79 19.80 2.42
CA VAL A 43 -0.64 20.62 2.04
C VAL A 43 -0.64 20.81 0.53
N PRO A 44 -0.08 21.91 0.01
CA PRO A 44 0.52 23.03 0.74
C PRO A 44 -0.52 24.02 1.30
N PHE A 45 -1.78 23.89 0.90
CA PHE A 45 -2.88 24.71 1.38
C PHE A 45 -3.67 23.96 2.45
N ALA A 46 -4.25 24.70 3.39
CA ALA A 46 -5.14 24.12 4.38
C ALA A 46 -6.38 23.51 3.69
N GLY A 47 -6.78 22.34 4.17
CA GLY A 47 -8.03 21.70 3.81
C GLY A 47 -9.19 22.21 4.65
N ASP A 48 -10.24 21.41 4.69
CA ASP A 48 -11.45 21.69 5.44
C ASP A 48 -11.19 21.66 6.96
N PRO A 49 -11.32 22.78 7.70
CA PRO A 49 -10.82 22.88 9.07
C PRO A 49 -11.52 21.93 10.07
N ASP A 50 -12.78 21.55 9.81
CA ASP A 50 -13.57 20.60 10.59
C ASP A 50 -13.84 19.26 9.85
N GLY A 51 -13.49 19.18 8.57
CA GLY A 51 -13.61 17.97 7.77
C GLY A 51 -12.77 16.80 8.29
N SER A 52 -13.36 15.60 8.27
CA SER A 52 -12.66 14.37 8.62
C SER A 52 -13.19 13.15 7.85
N GLY A 53 -12.47 12.03 7.94
CA GLY A 53 -12.90 10.79 7.31
C GLY A 53 -12.04 9.58 7.65
N THR A 54 -12.44 8.43 7.11
CA THR A 54 -11.73 7.15 7.24
C THR A 54 -11.73 6.40 5.93
N PHE A 55 -10.62 5.77 5.62
CA PHE A 55 -10.48 4.85 4.50
C PHE A 55 -9.98 3.49 4.99
N SER A 56 -10.56 2.42 4.46
CA SER A 56 -10.07 1.05 4.64
C SER A 56 -10.17 0.30 3.34
N ALA A 57 -9.15 -0.46 2.99
CA ALA A 57 -9.13 -1.27 1.79
C ALA A 57 -8.41 -2.58 1.99
N THR A 58 -8.79 -3.55 1.18
CA THR A 58 -8.12 -4.83 1.06
C THR A 58 -7.55 -4.93 -0.35
N LEU A 59 -6.23 -5.13 -0.45
CA LEU A 59 -5.53 -5.27 -1.72
C LEU A 59 -5.00 -6.69 -1.88
N VAL A 60 -5.47 -7.41 -2.89
CA VAL A 60 -5.02 -8.77 -3.22
C VAL A 60 -3.97 -8.71 -4.33
N ARG A 61 -2.75 -9.16 -4.07
CA ARG A 61 -1.61 -9.02 -4.99
C ARG A 61 -1.81 -9.75 -6.32
N LYS A 62 -2.34 -10.98 -6.27
CA LYS A 62 -2.48 -11.82 -7.48
C LYS A 62 -3.52 -11.29 -8.46
N THR A 63 -4.69 -10.89 -7.94
CA THR A 63 -5.77 -10.33 -8.76
C THR A 63 -5.56 -8.84 -9.04
N ARG A 64 -4.76 -8.15 -8.20
CA ARG A 64 -4.55 -6.69 -8.16
C ARG A 64 -5.81 -5.92 -7.80
N GLU A 65 -6.75 -6.60 -7.15
CA GLU A 65 -8.03 -6.03 -6.77
C GLU A 65 -7.89 -5.29 -5.44
N LEU A 66 -8.23 -4.01 -5.46
CA LEU A 66 -8.38 -3.14 -4.30
C LEU A 66 -9.87 -2.94 -4.03
N CYS A 67 -10.40 -3.59 -3.00
CA CYS A 67 -11.76 -3.37 -2.51
C CYS A 67 -11.71 -2.44 -1.29
N TYR A 68 -12.46 -1.34 -1.32
CA TYR A 68 -12.35 -0.28 -0.33
C TYR A 68 -13.70 0.23 0.18
N GLU A 69 -13.65 0.84 1.35
CA GLU A 69 -14.69 1.63 2.00
C GLU A 69 -14.09 2.98 2.40
N LEU A 70 -14.83 4.04 2.10
CA LEU A 70 -14.52 5.43 2.44
C LEU A 70 -15.73 6.06 3.12
N ALA A 71 -15.49 6.78 4.21
CA ALA A 71 -16.46 7.64 4.84
C ALA A 71 -15.82 9.01 5.10
N VAL A 72 -16.58 10.07 4.85
CA VAL A 72 -16.22 11.46 5.14
C VAL A 72 -17.38 12.13 5.86
N GLN A 73 -17.05 13.11 6.69
CA GLN A 73 -18.00 13.89 7.45
C GLN A 73 -17.53 15.35 7.53
N ASP A 74 -18.49 16.24 7.74
CA ASP A 74 -18.25 17.67 7.95
C ASP A 74 -17.44 18.30 6.79
N ILE A 75 -17.74 17.88 5.55
CA ILE A 75 -17.21 18.49 4.33
C ILE A 75 -18.35 18.84 3.37
N GLU A 76 -18.12 19.82 2.49
CA GLU A 76 -18.98 20.00 1.32
C GLU A 76 -18.97 18.77 0.39
N PRO A 77 -20.01 18.59 -0.46
CA PRO A 77 -20.11 17.44 -1.36
C PRO A 77 -18.83 17.15 -2.13
N ALA A 78 -18.34 15.91 -1.99
CA ALA A 78 -17.11 15.47 -2.63
C ALA A 78 -17.25 15.44 -4.16
N THR A 79 -16.26 15.98 -4.85
CA THR A 79 -16.19 16.05 -6.33
C THR A 79 -15.22 15.03 -6.91
N LEU A 80 -14.22 14.61 -6.13
CA LEU A 80 -13.19 13.66 -6.54
C LEU A 80 -12.58 12.96 -5.32
N VAL A 81 -12.20 11.70 -5.49
CA VAL A 81 -11.38 10.96 -4.54
C VAL A 81 -10.22 10.31 -5.29
N GLN A 82 -9.01 10.47 -4.77
CA GLN A 82 -7.82 9.87 -5.35
C GLN A 82 -6.91 9.25 -4.30
N ILE A 83 -6.25 8.15 -4.68
CA ILE A 83 -5.00 7.74 -4.06
C ILE A 83 -3.88 8.41 -4.85
N GLN A 84 -2.97 9.09 -4.15
CA GLN A 84 -1.85 9.83 -4.74
C GLN A 84 -0.53 9.32 -4.19
N VAL A 85 0.55 9.65 -4.89
CA VAL A 85 1.92 9.44 -4.41
C VAL A 85 2.32 10.61 -3.52
N GLY A 86 3.13 10.35 -2.50
CA GLY A 86 3.70 11.36 -1.61
C GLY A 86 3.78 10.88 -0.17
N LYS A 87 4.86 11.28 0.52
CA LYS A 87 4.95 11.08 1.97
C LYS A 87 4.12 12.13 2.69
N SER A 88 4.02 11.97 4.01
CA SER A 88 3.42 13.01 4.85
C SER A 88 4.16 14.34 4.64
N GLY A 89 3.41 15.39 4.27
CA GLY A 89 3.94 16.70 3.92
C GLY A 89 4.26 16.94 2.44
N ASP A 90 4.21 15.92 1.58
CA ASP A 90 4.38 16.06 0.13
C ASP A 90 3.04 16.23 -0.60
N HIS A 91 2.99 16.91 -1.74
CA HIS A 91 1.82 17.01 -2.62
C HIS A 91 2.24 16.62 -4.05
N ASP A 92 1.65 15.57 -4.62
CA ASP A 92 2.03 15.03 -5.94
C ASP A 92 0.79 14.62 -6.76
N ILE A 93 1.00 13.89 -7.86
CA ILE A 93 -0.02 13.49 -8.82
C ILE A 93 -0.88 12.33 -8.29
N GLY A 94 -2.18 12.42 -8.53
CA GLY A 94 -3.12 11.32 -8.31
C GLY A 94 -2.95 10.17 -9.29
N ILE A 95 -2.84 8.96 -8.75
CA ILE A 95 -2.53 7.74 -9.53
C ILE A 95 -3.71 6.77 -9.63
N VAL A 96 -4.70 6.88 -8.73
CA VAL A 96 -5.90 6.04 -8.73
C VAL A 96 -7.12 6.90 -8.42
N LYS A 97 -8.13 6.86 -9.29
CA LYS A 97 -9.44 7.50 -9.03
C LYS A 97 -10.38 6.49 -8.38
N LEU A 98 -11.00 6.89 -7.28
CA LEU A 98 -12.02 6.10 -6.57
C LEU A 98 -13.42 6.67 -6.83
N ALA A 99 -14.46 5.93 -6.45
CA ALA A 99 -15.82 6.42 -6.44
C ALA A 99 -15.95 7.61 -5.47
N THR A 100 -16.71 8.60 -5.89
CA THR A 100 -17.05 9.78 -5.09
C THR A 100 -18.12 9.44 -4.05
N PRO A 101 -17.98 9.90 -2.80
CA PRO A 101 -19.01 9.77 -1.78
C PRO A 101 -20.39 10.25 -2.22
N GLY A 102 -21.42 9.49 -1.84
CA GLY A 102 -22.81 9.90 -1.99
C GLY A 102 -23.22 10.96 -0.97
N PRO A 103 -24.51 11.37 -0.97
CA PRO A 103 -25.03 12.35 -0.01
C PRO A 103 -24.90 11.93 1.47
N ASP A 104 -24.71 10.64 1.74
CA ASP A 104 -24.45 10.09 3.07
C ASP A 104 -22.98 10.14 3.48
N GLY A 105 -22.11 10.72 2.66
CA GLY A 105 -20.67 10.82 2.90
C GLY A 105 -19.92 9.50 2.71
N ARG A 106 -20.52 8.51 2.04
CA ARG A 106 -19.90 7.17 1.87
C ARG A 106 -19.64 6.82 0.43
N ALA A 107 -18.54 6.10 0.20
CA ALA A 107 -18.23 5.44 -1.07
C ALA A 107 -17.55 4.10 -0.83
N SER A 108 -17.84 3.13 -1.69
CA SER A 108 -17.14 1.85 -1.71
C SER A 108 -17.04 1.31 -3.12
N GLY A 109 -16.16 0.33 -3.31
CA GLY A 109 -15.99 -0.31 -4.61
C GLY A 109 -14.78 -1.23 -4.67
N CYS A 110 -14.68 -1.98 -5.75
CA CYS A 110 -13.52 -2.79 -6.08
C CYS A 110 -12.96 -2.34 -7.43
N ILE A 111 -11.64 -2.14 -7.50
CA ILE A 111 -10.94 -1.75 -8.73
C ILE A 111 -9.70 -2.61 -8.94
N THR A 112 -9.43 -2.94 -10.20
CA THR A 112 -8.19 -3.63 -10.58
C THR A 112 -7.10 -2.61 -10.86
N LEU A 113 -5.99 -2.70 -10.13
CA LEU A 113 -4.88 -1.77 -10.24
C LEU A 113 -3.82 -2.21 -11.27
N PRO A 114 -3.06 -1.27 -11.83
CA PRO A 114 -1.79 -1.54 -12.49
C PRO A 114 -0.83 -2.31 -11.58
N ALA A 115 0.05 -3.12 -12.17
CA ALA A 115 0.91 -4.04 -11.42
C ALA A 115 1.98 -3.32 -10.58
N ASP A 116 2.52 -2.23 -11.12
CA ASP A 116 3.42 -1.30 -10.44
C ASP A 116 2.73 -0.63 -9.24
N ILE A 117 1.56 -0.02 -9.44
CA ILE A 117 0.79 0.59 -8.34
C ILE A 117 0.43 -0.44 -7.26
N THR A 118 0.02 -1.65 -7.67
CA THR A 118 -0.27 -2.74 -6.71
C THR A 118 0.95 -3.07 -5.85
N LYS A 119 2.12 -3.20 -6.49
CA LYS A 119 3.37 -3.51 -5.79
C LYS A 119 3.75 -2.38 -4.84
N ASP A 120 3.58 -1.13 -5.26
CA ASP A 120 3.97 0.04 -4.47
C ASP A 120 3.05 0.24 -3.27
N LEU A 121 1.73 0.07 -3.41
CA LEU A 121 0.81 0.07 -2.27
C LEU A 121 1.08 -1.08 -1.29
N ILE A 122 1.51 -2.24 -1.79
CA ILE A 122 1.92 -3.36 -0.91
C ILE A 122 3.25 -3.07 -0.23
N MET A 123 4.21 -2.44 -0.88
CA MET A 123 5.57 -2.31 -0.33
C MET A 123 5.80 -1.02 0.46
N LEU A 124 5.21 0.06 -0.02
CA LEU A 124 5.46 1.44 0.37
C LEU A 124 4.14 2.20 0.59
N PRO A 125 3.18 1.67 1.38
CA PRO A 125 1.91 2.36 1.62
C PRO A 125 2.11 3.76 2.21
N GLN A 126 3.11 3.96 3.07
CA GLN A 126 3.45 5.24 3.68
C GLN A 126 3.96 6.32 2.70
N TYR A 127 4.14 5.97 1.43
CA TYR A 127 4.44 6.88 0.32
C TYR A 127 3.19 7.21 -0.51
N HIS A 128 2.01 6.86 -0.02
CA HIS A 128 0.74 7.09 -0.69
C HIS A 128 -0.32 7.59 0.30
N TYR A 129 -1.23 8.44 -0.17
CA TYR A 129 -2.30 8.98 0.66
C TYR A 129 -3.62 8.99 -0.11
N VAL A 130 -4.73 8.95 0.62
CA VAL A 130 -6.07 9.23 0.09
C VAL A 130 -6.33 10.72 0.25
N ASN A 131 -6.84 11.35 -0.80
CA ASN A 131 -7.31 12.72 -0.78
C ASN A 131 -8.73 12.79 -1.34
N VAL A 132 -9.58 13.58 -0.68
CA VAL A 132 -10.95 13.87 -1.08
C VAL A 132 -11.05 15.36 -1.36
N TYR A 133 -11.60 15.70 -2.52
CA TYR A 133 -11.75 17.07 -2.99
C TYR A 133 -13.22 17.48 -2.99
N ASN A 134 -13.48 18.77 -2.84
CA ASN A 134 -14.79 19.38 -3.06
C ASN A 134 -14.64 20.77 -3.72
N ALA A 135 -15.74 21.50 -3.87
CA ALA A 135 -15.74 22.80 -4.55
C ALA A 135 -15.02 23.89 -3.73
N GLY A 136 -15.22 23.92 -2.41
CA GLY A 136 -14.54 24.85 -1.50
C GLY A 136 -13.04 24.58 -1.35
N PHE A 137 -12.62 23.32 -1.48
CA PHE A 137 -11.23 22.88 -1.33
C PHE A 137 -10.73 22.13 -2.58
N PRO A 138 -10.47 22.85 -3.69
CA PRO A 138 -10.06 22.24 -4.96
C PRO A 138 -8.66 21.62 -4.93
N ALA A 139 -7.84 21.97 -3.92
CA ALA A 139 -6.52 21.36 -3.70
C ALA A 139 -6.57 20.12 -2.79
N GLY A 140 -7.70 19.84 -2.15
CA GLY A 140 -7.90 18.76 -1.18
C GLY A 140 -8.67 19.28 0.03
N ALA A 141 -9.81 18.64 0.33
CA ALA A 141 -10.63 18.93 1.50
C ALA A 141 -10.14 18.16 2.72
N VAL A 142 -9.92 16.84 2.56
CA VAL A 142 -9.39 15.98 3.61
C VAL A 142 -8.42 14.95 3.03
N ARG A 143 -7.31 14.77 3.75
CA ARG A 143 -6.22 13.85 3.38
C ARG A 143 -5.89 12.91 4.53
N GLY A 144 -5.49 11.68 4.18
CA GLY A 144 -4.94 10.71 5.11
C GLY A 144 -3.87 9.82 4.49
N GLN A 145 -2.72 9.70 5.16
CA GLN A 145 -1.63 8.82 4.72
C GLN A 145 -2.01 7.34 4.87
N LEU A 146 -1.68 6.52 3.88
CA LEU A 146 -1.92 5.08 3.93
C LEU A 146 -0.93 4.36 4.87
N SER A 147 -1.45 3.41 5.62
CA SER A 147 -0.71 2.47 6.47
C SER A 147 -1.25 1.04 6.30
N LYS A 148 -0.60 0.05 6.91
CA LYS A 148 -1.09 -1.32 7.06
C LYS A 148 -1.48 -1.61 8.50
#